data_AF-A0A1P8UR32-F1
#
_entry.id   AF-A0A1P8UR32-F1
#
_cell.length_a   1.000
_cell.length_b   1.000
_cell.length_c   1.000
_cell.angle_alpha   90.00
_cell.angle_beta   90.00
_cell.angle_gamma   90.00
#
_symmetry.space_group_name_H-M   'P 1'
#
loop_
_entity.id
_entity.type
_entity.pdbx_description
1 polymer ?
#
loop_
_entity_poly.entity_id
_entity_poly.type
_entity_poly.pdbx_seq_one_letter_code
_entity_poly.pdbx_strand_id
1 'polypeptide(L)'
;MLGSKFKCEFSVGEAIGQLVIWILLSIVTLGLALFVLPYYFVRAPLNRTYLLDRDGAKIGRVSVDVDFMDILGHALVWLLLSIITFGLAYLIYWPAVIKRLLNAATITEI
;
A
#
# COMPACT_ATOMS: atom_id res chain seq x y z
N MET A 1 -8.43 22.04 15.60
CA MET A 1 -7.91 20.99 14.70
C MET A 1 -8.81 20.67 13.49
N LEU A 2 -9.99 21.28 13.34
CA LEU A 2 -10.77 21.16 12.09
C LEU A 2 -10.13 22.03 10.98
N GLY A 3 -9.81 21.44 9.83
CA GLY A 3 -9.26 22.13 8.66
C GLY A 3 -7.91 21.62 8.14
N SER A 4 -7.29 20.63 8.79
CA SER A 4 -6.09 19.98 8.25
C SER A 4 -6.43 19.12 7.03
N LYS A 5 -5.60 19.16 5.99
CA LYS A 5 -5.76 18.38 4.76
C LYS A 5 -4.56 17.49 4.53
N PHE A 6 -4.76 16.36 3.87
CA PHE A 6 -3.65 15.53 3.39
C PHE A 6 -3.20 16.01 2.01
N LYS A 7 -1.88 16.02 1.79
CA LYS A 7 -1.27 16.23 0.47
C LYS A 7 -0.36 15.06 0.16
N CYS A 8 -0.67 14.33 -0.90
CA CYS A 8 0.19 13.26 -1.43
C CYS A 8 1.14 13.86 -2.46
N GLU A 9 2.45 13.64 -2.26
CA GLU A 9 3.50 14.05 -3.19
C GLU A 9 4.13 12.84 -3.91
N PHE A 10 3.39 11.73 -3.98
CA PHE A 10 3.77 10.57 -4.79
C PHE A 10 3.68 10.92 -6.27
N SER A 11 4.80 10.80 -6.96
CA SER A 11 4.93 11.17 -8.36
C SER A 11 4.57 10.03 -9.31
N VAL A 12 4.21 10.37 -10.54
CA VAL A 12 4.00 9.39 -11.62
C VAL A 12 5.28 8.59 -11.90
N GLY A 13 6.45 9.23 -11.82
CA GLY A 13 7.74 8.58 -12.01
C GLY A 13 8.01 7.47 -10.97
N GLU A 14 7.69 7.72 -9.70
CA GLU A 14 7.76 6.68 -8.65
C GLU A 14 6.78 5.53 -8.93
N ALA A 15 5.57 5.85 -9.40
CA ALA A 15 4.57 4.84 -9.75
C ALA A 15 5.06 3.93 -10.91
N ILE A 16 5.65 4.52 -11.95
CA ILE A 16 6.23 3.78 -13.08
C ILE A 16 7.40 2.91 -12.63
N GLY A 17 8.34 3.48 -11.85
CA GLY A 17 9.49 2.74 -11.36
C GLY A 17 9.08 1.53 -10.52
N GLN A 18 8.07 1.71 -9.66
CA GLN A 18 7.48 0.62 -8.90
C GLN A 18 6.83 -0.42 -9.82
N LEU A 19 6.00 0.00 -10.78
CA LEU A 19 5.35 -0.92 -11.72
C LEU A 19 6.35 -1.80 -12.47
N VAL A 20 7.45 -1.23 -12.97
CA VAL A 20 8.49 -1.98 -13.69
C VAL A 20 9.10 -3.07 -12.80
N ILE A 21 9.48 -2.74 -11.56
CA ILE A 21 10.04 -3.70 -10.60
C ILE A 21 9.05 -4.83 -10.33
N TRP A 22 7.78 -4.50 -10.10
CA TRP A 22 6.76 -5.50 -9.79
C TRP A 22 6.38 -6.40 -10.97
N ILE A 23 6.47 -5.89 -12.22
CA ILE A 23 6.35 -6.72 -13.43
C ILE A 23 7.49 -7.74 -13.49
N LEU A 24 8.73 -7.32 -13.25
CA LEU A 24 9.87 -8.25 -13.25
C LEU A 24 9.71 -9.30 -12.13
N LEU A 25 9.31 -8.87 -10.93
CA LEU A 25 9.04 -9.78 -9.80
C LEU A 25 7.92 -10.76 -10.11
N SER A 26 6.85 -10.34 -10.78
CA SER A 26 5.74 -11.24 -11.11
C SER A 26 6.19 -12.32 -12.10
N ILE A 27 7.05 -12.00 -13.07
CA ILE A 27 7.59 -12.98 -14.02
C ILE A 27 8.46 -14.02 -13.28
N VAL A 28 9.44 -13.58 -12.50
CA VAL A 28 10.39 -14.49 -11.83
C VAL A 28 9.73 -15.34 -10.72
N THR A 29 8.63 -14.86 -10.14
CA THR A 29 7.87 -15.58 -9.10
C THR A 29 6.63 -16.30 -9.63
N LEU A 30 6.45 -16.38 -10.95
CA LEU A 30 5.25 -16.98 -11.59
C LEU A 30 3.92 -16.42 -11.05
N GLY A 31 3.89 -15.11 -10.82
CA GLY A 31 2.70 -14.37 -10.37
C GLY A 31 2.53 -14.29 -8.86
N LEU A 32 3.32 -15.00 -8.03
CA LEU A 32 3.18 -14.94 -6.57
C LEU A 32 3.42 -13.53 -6.00
N ALA A 33 4.35 -12.77 -6.59
CA ALA A 33 4.59 -11.38 -6.21
C ALA A 33 3.34 -10.49 -6.35
N LEU A 34 2.38 -10.84 -7.21
CA LEU A 34 1.14 -10.07 -7.36
C LEU A 34 0.25 -10.10 -6.11
N PHE A 35 0.41 -11.08 -5.23
CA PHE A 35 -0.30 -11.08 -3.94
C PHE A 35 0.38 -10.18 -2.91
N VAL A 36 1.66 -9.86 -3.08
CA VAL A 36 2.38 -8.92 -2.21
C VAL A 36 2.25 -7.48 -2.74
N LEU A 37 2.12 -7.32 -4.07
CA LEU A 37 2.06 -6.04 -4.78
C LEU A 37 1.11 -5.00 -4.15
N PRO A 38 -0.16 -5.31 -3.80
CA PRO A 38 -1.11 -4.30 -3.30
C PRO A 38 -0.60 -3.59 -2.05
N TYR A 39 0.18 -4.28 -1.21
CA TYR A 39 0.76 -3.69 -0.02
C TYR A 39 1.71 -2.56 -0.36
N TYR A 40 2.63 -2.79 -1.28
CA TYR A 40 3.62 -1.80 -1.66
C TYR A 40 3.00 -0.70 -2.53
N PHE A 41 2.04 -1.04 -3.39
CA PHE A 41 1.35 -0.06 -4.25
C PHE A 41 0.54 0.94 -3.47
N VAL A 42 -0.04 0.53 -2.34
CA VAL A 42 -0.81 1.44 -1.47
C VAL A 42 0.09 2.08 -0.41
N ARG A 43 1.08 1.35 0.13
CA ARG A 43 2.04 1.88 1.12
C ARG A 43 2.88 3.03 0.55
N ALA A 44 3.30 2.95 -0.71
CA ALA A 44 4.15 3.97 -1.33
C ALA A 44 3.51 5.38 -1.34
N PRO A 45 2.28 5.58 -1.86
CA PRO A 45 1.61 6.88 -1.82
C PRO A 45 1.23 7.30 -0.39
N LEU A 46 0.84 6.36 0.48
CA LEU A 46 0.58 6.69 1.89
C LEU A 46 1.83 7.27 2.55
N ASN A 47 2.99 6.65 2.36
CA ASN A 47 4.27 7.15 2.89
C ASN A 47 4.78 8.43 2.20
N ARG A 48 4.13 8.90 1.13
CA ARG A 48 4.35 10.23 0.51
C ARG A 48 3.24 11.23 0.83
N THR A 49 2.38 10.91 1.79
CA THR A 49 1.28 11.77 2.21
C THR A 49 1.66 12.57 3.45
N TYR A 50 1.44 13.88 3.40
CA TYR A 50 1.73 14.83 4.47
C TYR A 50 0.44 15.42 5.04
N LEU A 51 0.42 15.64 6.36
CA LEU A 51 -0.61 16.43 7.02
C LEU A 51 -0.23 17.91 6.89
N LEU A 52 -1.15 18.71 6.35
CA LEU A 52 -0.98 20.15 6.27
C LEU A 52 -1.80 20.84 7.36
N ASP A 53 -1.27 21.94 7.90
CA ASP A 53 -2.05 22.88 8.70
C ASP A 53 -2.97 23.74 7.82
N ARG A 54 -3.63 24.73 8.44
CA ARG A 54 -4.55 25.64 7.76
C ARG A 54 -3.84 26.59 6.79
N ASP A 55 -2.58 26.92 7.07
CA ASP A 55 -1.74 27.80 6.26
C ASP A 55 -1.03 27.03 5.13
N GLY A 56 -1.19 25.71 5.09
CA GLY A 56 -0.62 24.82 4.09
C GLY A 56 0.80 24.34 4.41
N ALA A 57 1.31 24.66 5.60
CA ALA A 57 2.59 24.13 6.07
C ALA A 57 2.45 22.64 6.41
N LYS A 58 3.47 21.86 6.07
CA LYS A 58 3.51 20.44 6.44
C LYS A 58 3.82 20.34 7.94
N ILE A 59 2.95 19.68 8.69
CA ILE A 59 3.07 19.51 10.15
C ILE A 59 3.22 18.04 10.58
N GLY A 60 3.12 17.12 9.63
CA GLY A 60 3.36 15.70 9.86
C GLY A 60 3.37 14.90 8.57
N ARG A 61 3.78 13.64 8.67
CA ARG A 61 3.83 12.69 7.57
C ARG A 61 3.09 11.42 7.95
N VAL A 62 2.31 10.88 7.03
CA VAL A 62 1.75 9.54 7.18
C VAL A 62 2.89 8.52 7.05
N SER A 63 3.06 7.72 8.08
CA SER A 63 4.01 6.62 8.14
C SER A 63 3.26 5.32 8.34
N VAL A 64 3.42 4.40 7.39
CA VAL A 64 2.89 3.05 7.43
C VAL A 64 4.06 2.09 7.45
N ASP A 65 4.17 1.35 8.55
CA ASP A 65 5.12 0.25 8.68
C ASP A 65 4.39 -1.04 9.01
N VAL A 66 4.50 -2.00 8.09
CA VAL A 66 3.93 -3.34 8.22
C VAL A 66 5.06 -4.30 7.87
N ASP A 67 5.28 -5.25 8.78
CA ASP A 67 6.35 -6.23 8.63
C ASP A 67 6.12 -7.13 7.41
N PHE A 68 7.21 -7.59 6.79
CA PHE A 68 7.12 -8.43 5.61
C PHE A 68 6.49 -9.79 5.91
N MET A 69 6.74 -10.38 7.08
CA MET A 69 6.13 -11.67 7.46
C MET A 69 4.62 -11.52 7.66
N ASP A 70 4.19 -10.38 8.20
CA ASP A 70 2.77 -10.05 8.30
C ASP A 70 2.12 -9.94 6.92
N ILE A 71 2.80 -9.30 5.97
CA ILE A 71 2.34 -9.20 4.58
C ILE A 71 2.24 -10.60 3.95
N LEU A 72 3.29 -11.42 4.08
CA LEU A 72 3.33 -12.77 3.52
C LEU A 72 2.24 -13.68 4.08
N GLY A 73 2.04 -13.68 5.40
CA GLY A 73 1.02 -14.51 6.04
C GLY A 73 -0.38 -14.16 5.54
N HIS A 74 -0.69 -12.88 5.42
CA HIS A 74 -1.98 -12.44 4.89
C HIS A 74 -2.09 -12.72 3.38
N ALA A 75 -1.04 -12.48 2.59
CA ALA A 75 -1.02 -12.78 1.15
C ALA A 75 -1.24 -14.26 0.86
N LEU A 76 -0.67 -15.16 1.65
CA LEU A 76 -0.81 -16.61 1.50
C LEU A 76 -2.26 -17.06 1.70
N VAL A 77 -2.96 -16.53 2.71
CA VAL A 77 -4.39 -16.83 2.94
C VAL A 77 -5.22 -16.41 1.73
N TRP A 78 -4.96 -15.23 1.17
CA TRP A 78 -5.72 -14.75 0.00
C TRP A 78 -5.35 -15.48 -1.29
N LEU A 79 -4.11 -15.95 -1.45
CA LEU A 79 -3.74 -16.83 -2.54
C LEU A 79 -4.61 -18.08 -2.56
N LEU A 80 -4.74 -18.76 -1.41
CA LEU A 80 -5.58 -19.96 -1.29
C LEU A 80 -7.05 -19.66 -1.57
N LEU A 81 -7.58 -18.56 -1.01
CA LEU A 81 -8.96 -18.13 -1.28
C LEU A 81 -9.17 -17.81 -2.77
N SER A 82 -8.22 -17.15 -3.41
CA SER A 82 -8.27 -16.87 -4.85
C SER A 82 -8.27 -18.15 -5.68
N ILE A 83 -7.49 -19.17 -5.31
CA ILE A 83 -7.54 -20.46 -6.02
C ILE A 83 -8.92 -21.11 -5.88
N ILE A 84 -9.45 -21.21 -4.65
CA ILE A 84 -10.75 -21.86 -4.37
C ILE A 84 -11.92 -21.13 -5.03
N THR A 85 -11.83 -19.81 -5.13
CA THR A 85 -12.87 -18.95 -5.72
C THR A 85 -12.64 -18.61 -7.18
N PHE A 86 -11.70 -19.29 -7.87
CA PHE A 86 -11.33 -19.04 -9.27
C PHE A 86 -10.99 -17.55 -9.56
N GLY A 87 -10.28 -16.92 -8.63
CA GLY A 87 -9.77 -15.55 -8.72
C GLY A 87 -10.67 -14.50 -8.10
N LEU A 88 -11.95 -14.80 -7.80
CA LEU A 88 -12.90 -13.79 -7.31
C LEU A 88 -12.48 -13.17 -5.97
N ALA A 89 -11.88 -13.94 -5.07
CA ALA A 89 -11.36 -13.40 -3.81
C ALA A 89 -10.29 -12.32 -4.02
N TYR A 90 -9.57 -12.31 -5.14
CA TYR A 90 -8.56 -11.28 -5.40
C TYR A 90 -9.18 -9.88 -5.51
N LEU A 91 -10.42 -9.76 -5.97
CA LEU A 91 -11.12 -8.46 -6.02
C LEU A 91 -11.40 -7.90 -4.62
N ILE A 92 -11.72 -8.78 -3.67
CA ILE A 92 -11.98 -8.43 -2.27
C ILE A 92 -10.66 -8.23 -1.49
N TYR A 93 -9.57 -8.84 -1.96
CA TYR A 93 -8.27 -8.71 -1.36
C TYR A 93 -7.76 -7.26 -1.33
N TRP A 94 -7.94 -6.50 -2.41
CA TRP A 94 -7.51 -5.10 -2.49
C TRP A 94 -8.05 -4.20 -1.36
N PRO A 95 -9.38 -4.09 -1.15
CA PRO A 95 -9.90 -3.29 -0.04
C PRO A 95 -9.48 -3.86 1.33
N ALA A 96 -9.28 -5.18 1.46
CA ALA A 96 -8.76 -5.76 2.71
C ALA A 96 -7.32 -5.31 3.00
N VAL A 97 -6.45 -5.21 1.99
CA VAL A 97 -5.08 -4.68 2.12
C VAL A 97 -5.11 -3.19 2.45
N ILE A 98 -5.93 -2.40 1.75
CA ILE A 98 -6.07 -0.96 2.01
C ILE A 98 -6.49 -0.73 3.47
N LYS A 99 -7.52 -1.45 3.95
CA LYS A 99 -7.95 -1.38 5.35
C LYS A 99 -6.80 -1.69 6.32
N ARG A 100 -6.02 -2.75 6.05
CA ARG A 100 -4.90 -3.14 6.91
C ARG A 100 -3.82 -2.07 6.98
N LEU A 101 -3.45 -1.48 5.84
CA LEU A 101 -2.46 -0.41 5.78
C LEU A 101 -2.95 0.87 6.47
N LEU A 102 -4.21 1.24 6.29
CA LEU A 102 -4.80 2.39 6.98
C LEU A 102 -4.85 2.19 8.50
N ASN A 103 -5.15 0.98 8.97
CA ASN A 103 -5.12 0.66 10.40
C ASN A 103 -3.71 0.70 10.99
N ALA A 104 -2.67 0.46 10.17
CA ALA A 104 -1.28 0.54 10.57
C ALA A 104 -0.68 1.95 10.36
N ALA A 105 -1.45 2.90 9.81
CA ALA A 105 -0.97 4.23 9.52
C ALA A 105 -0.88 5.08 10.79
N THR A 106 0.25 5.75 10.95
CA THR A 106 0.49 6.73 12.02
C THR A 106 0.89 8.06 11.41
N ILE A 107 0.69 9.16 12.16
CA ILE A 107 1.21 10.47 11.77
C ILE A 107 2.47 10.71 12.60
N THR A 108 3.61 10.84 11.94
CA THR A 108 4.87 11.19 12.58
C THR A 108 5.20 12.65 12.30
N GLU A 109 6.02 13.25 13.16
CA GLU A 109 6.66 14.53 12.85
C GLU A 109 7.58 14.38 11.61
N ILE A 110 7.89 15.51 10.97
CA ILE A 110 8.61 15.56 9.68
C ILE A 110 10.12 15.52 9.92
#